data_AF-A0A431TZZ6-F1
#
_entry.id   AF-A0A431TZZ6-F1
#
_cell.length_a   1.000
_cell.length_b   1.000
_cell.length_c   1.000
_cell.angle_alpha   90.00
_cell.angle_beta   90.00
_cell.angle_gamma   90.00
#
_symmetry.space_group_name_H-M   'P 1'
#
loop_
_entity.id
_entity.type
_entity.pdbx_description
1 polymer ?
#
loop_
_entity_poly.entity_id
_entity_poly.type
_entity_poly.pdbx_seq_one_letter_code
_entity_poly.pdbx_strand_id
1 'polypeptide(L)'
;MFLPFLKNPFLSPALSREDFRELMEGHLSRLIAQNKDGRYDALIAALQPHHDAYAALLAAQSEQVGTRLGNTDTVEQLLADFKKFAKDELLVDAEYQFKRKSPNAQALAELLPKGRKEYSSATLLTLPTLLERTASLTQKYQAALGKPLADRAAQLNTAFKAARGTQGESKGLVQDDSKQEKKLRKAAARQLKLGLLEQLRLHIDEPEAVQALYDAKWFGGK
;
A
#
# COMPACT_ATOMS: atom_id res chain seq x y z
N MET A 1 -29.79 22.08 25.42
CA MET A 1 -28.33 21.90 25.66
C MET A 1 -27.62 22.03 24.30
N PHE A 2 -26.94 23.15 24.02
CA PHE A 2 -26.46 23.52 22.68
C PHE A 2 -25.12 22.88 22.26
N LEU A 3 -24.41 22.22 23.19
CA LEU A 3 -23.08 21.66 22.99
C LEU A 3 -22.95 20.59 21.88
N PRO A 4 -23.96 19.72 21.60
CA PRO A 4 -23.87 18.74 20.50
C PRO A 4 -23.71 19.39 19.13
N PHE A 5 -24.34 20.56 18.90
CA PHE A 5 -24.26 21.33 17.66
C PHE A 5 -22.88 21.97 17.44
N LEU A 6 -22.04 22.01 18.47
CA LEU A 6 -20.66 22.51 18.39
C LEU A 6 -19.65 21.43 17.99
N LYS A 7 -20.04 20.15 17.87
CA LYS A 7 -19.16 19.12 17.30
C LYS A 7 -18.96 19.38 15.81
N ASN A 8 -17.80 19.00 15.27
CA ASN A 8 -17.57 19.12 13.83
C ASN A 8 -18.22 17.95 13.10
N PRO A 9 -19.30 18.17 12.33
CA PRO A 9 -20.01 17.08 11.64
C PRO A 9 -19.13 16.42 10.57
N PHE A 10 -18.20 17.18 9.98
CA PHE A 10 -17.30 16.71 8.92
C PHE A 10 -16.13 15.85 9.44
N LEU A 11 -15.94 15.78 10.76
CA LEU A 11 -14.91 14.95 11.40
C LEU A 11 -15.48 13.60 11.89
N SER A 12 -16.67 13.21 11.42
CA SER A 12 -17.29 11.96 11.82
C SER A 12 -16.47 10.75 11.35
N PRO A 13 -16.24 9.73 12.22
CA PRO A 13 -15.62 8.48 11.82
C PRO A 13 -16.51 7.64 10.90
N ALA A 14 -17.81 7.94 10.83
CA ALA A 14 -18.75 7.25 9.94
C ALA A 14 -18.62 7.69 8.47
N LEU A 15 -17.95 8.81 8.22
CA LEU A 15 -17.73 9.31 6.87
C LEU A 15 -16.50 8.59 6.28
N SER A 16 -16.66 7.85 5.19
CA SER A 16 -15.53 7.16 4.55
C SER A 16 -14.55 8.16 3.91
N ARG A 17 -13.41 7.68 3.39
CA ARG A 17 -12.45 8.56 2.68
C ARG A 17 -13.06 9.10 1.39
N GLU A 18 -13.70 8.22 0.61
CA GLU A 18 -14.37 8.57 -0.64
C GLU A 18 -15.51 9.54 -0.37
N ASP A 19 -16.34 9.28 0.64
CA ASP A 19 -17.43 10.17 1.02
C ASP A 19 -16.92 11.56 1.44
N PHE A 20 -15.83 11.62 2.20
CA PHE A 20 -15.24 12.90 2.58
C PHE A 20 -14.65 13.65 1.38
N ARG A 21 -14.05 12.94 0.42
CA ARG A 21 -13.58 13.55 -0.84
C ARG A 21 -14.75 14.11 -1.64
N GLU A 22 -15.78 13.30 -1.88
CA GLU A 22 -16.99 13.73 -2.60
C GLU A 22 -17.69 14.90 -1.91
N LEU A 23 -17.72 14.92 -0.58
CA LEU A 23 -18.27 16.04 0.17
C LEU A 23 -17.50 17.33 -0.11
N MET A 24 -16.17 17.30 -0.06
CA MET A 24 -15.35 18.49 -0.33
C MET A 24 -15.48 18.95 -1.77
N GLU A 25 -15.35 18.04 -2.73
CA GLU A 25 -15.43 18.33 -4.16
C GLU A 25 -16.81 18.88 -4.53
N GLY A 26 -17.87 18.22 -4.03
CA GLY A 26 -19.25 18.64 -4.25
C GLY A 26 -19.58 19.97 -3.57
N HIS A 27 -19.03 20.26 -2.39
CA HIS A 27 -19.25 21.55 -1.73
C HIS A 27 -18.51 22.69 -2.45
N LEU A 28 -17.25 22.47 -2.80
CA LEU A 28 -16.42 23.44 -3.51
C LEU A 28 -17.01 23.77 -4.89
N SER A 29 -17.47 22.75 -5.63
CA SER A 29 -18.14 22.93 -6.92
C SER A 29 -19.42 23.78 -6.81
N ARG A 30 -20.23 23.54 -5.77
CA ARG A 30 -21.45 24.32 -5.50
C ARG A 30 -21.13 25.75 -5.10
N LEU A 31 -20.12 25.97 -4.26
CA LEU A 31 -19.65 27.31 -3.91
C LEU A 31 -19.24 28.09 -5.15
N ILE A 32 -18.44 27.49 -6.03
CA ILE A 32 -17.99 28.11 -7.29
C ILE A 32 -19.19 28.42 -8.20
N ALA A 33 -20.09 27.46 -8.40
CA ALA A 33 -21.26 27.63 -9.26
C ALA A 33 -22.22 28.72 -8.78
N GLN A 34 -22.32 28.93 -7.46
CA GLN A 34 -23.21 29.93 -6.86
C GLN A 34 -22.49 31.24 -6.49
N ASN A 35 -21.22 31.40 -6.87
CA ASN A 35 -20.39 32.56 -6.53
C ASN A 35 -20.73 33.82 -7.35
N LYS A 36 -21.97 34.29 -7.23
CA LYS A 36 -22.39 35.55 -7.83
C LYS A 36 -21.75 36.72 -7.08
N ASP A 37 -21.23 37.68 -7.83
CA ASP A 37 -20.60 38.91 -7.31
C ASP A 37 -19.46 38.66 -6.31
N GLY A 38 -18.78 37.50 -6.39
CA GLY A 38 -17.67 37.14 -5.50
C GLY A 38 -18.07 36.81 -4.06
N ARG A 39 -19.37 36.57 -3.80
CA ARG A 39 -19.94 36.34 -2.47
C ARG A 39 -19.26 35.21 -1.69
N TYR A 40 -18.67 34.22 -2.37
CA TYR A 40 -18.01 33.07 -1.77
C TYR A 40 -16.49 33.03 -2.02
N ASP A 41 -15.88 34.07 -2.60
CA ASP A 41 -14.44 34.10 -2.94
C ASP A 41 -13.55 33.73 -1.76
N ALA A 42 -13.80 34.33 -0.59
CA ALA A 42 -13.04 34.05 0.62
C ALA A 42 -13.19 32.60 1.10
N LEU A 43 -14.37 32.00 0.94
CA LEU A 43 -14.63 30.60 1.31
C LEU A 43 -13.94 29.63 0.35
N ILE A 44 -14.03 29.91 -0.95
CA ILE A 44 -13.39 29.12 -2.00
C ILE A 44 -11.87 29.17 -1.82
N ALA A 45 -11.30 30.37 -1.70
CA ALA A 45 -9.86 30.57 -1.53
C ALA A 45 -9.31 29.86 -0.28
N ALA A 46 -10.10 29.78 0.79
CA ALA A 46 -9.70 29.10 2.01
C ALA A 46 -9.87 27.57 1.95
N LEU A 47 -10.86 27.05 1.21
CA LEU A 47 -11.14 25.62 1.11
C LEU A 47 -10.31 24.91 0.03
N GLN A 48 -10.08 25.56 -1.11
CA GLN A 48 -9.38 25.00 -2.28
C GLN A 48 -8.02 24.35 -1.92
N PRO A 49 -7.12 25.00 -1.14
CA PRO A 49 -5.83 24.39 -0.82
C PRO A 49 -5.95 23.11 0.01
N HIS A 50 -6.98 23.01 0.86
CA HIS A 50 -7.23 21.81 1.66
C HIS A 50 -7.80 20.66 0.82
N HIS A 51 -8.69 20.98 -0.12
CA HIS A 51 -9.18 20.04 -1.11
C HIS A 51 -8.02 19.47 -1.93
N ASP A 52 -7.20 20.34 -2.53
CA ASP A 52 -6.12 19.93 -3.44
C ASP A 52 -5.07 19.09 -2.72
N ALA A 53 -4.68 19.48 -1.50
CA ALA A 53 -3.73 18.71 -0.69
C ALA A 53 -4.27 17.32 -0.33
N TYR A 54 -5.57 17.20 -0.02
CA TYR A 54 -6.17 15.91 0.32
C TYR A 54 -6.33 15.02 -0.93
N ALA A 55 -6.76 15.59 -2.06
CA ALA A 55 -6.88 14.89 -3.33
C ALA A 55 -5.53 14.37 -3.82
N ALA A 56 -4.47 15.19 -3.75
CA ALA A 56 -3.11 14.80 -4.10
C ALA A 56 -2.59 13.64 -3.24
N LEU A 57 -2.87 13.65 -1.93
CA LEU A 57 -2.51 12.54 -1.05
C LEU A 57 -3.21 11.25 -1.45
N LEU A 58 -4.53 11.29 -1.75
CA LEU A 58 -5.27 10.09 -2.15
C LEU A 58 -4.78 9.52 -3.49
N ALA A 59 -4.41 10.39 -4.43
CA ALA A 59 -3.80 9.98 -5.69
C ALA A 59 -2.46 9.25 -5.45
N ALA A 60 -1.58 9.83 -4.63
CA ALA A 60 -0.30 9.22 -4.26
C ALA A 60 -0.49 7.88 -3.52
N GLN A 61 -1.47 7.79 -2.61
CA GLN A 61 -1.79 6.53 -1.93
C GLN A 61 -2.27 5.45 -2.91
N SER A 62 -3.06 5.82 -3.93
CA SER A 62 -3.57 4.88 -4.94
C SER A 62 -2.46 4.30 -5.80
N GLU A 63 -1.51 5.15 -6.22
CA GLU A 63 -0.30 4.71 -6.94
C GLU A 63 0.54 3.74 -6.09
N GLN A 64 0.74 4.06 -4.81
CA GLN A 64 1.45 3.17 -3.89
C GLN A 64 0.74 1.83 -3.65
N VAL A 65 -0.59 1.79 -3.66
CA VAL A 65 -1.35 0.52 -3.56
C VAL A 65 -1.10 -0.34 -4.79
N GLY A 66 -1.09 0.23 -5.99
CA GLY A 66 -0.71 -0.47 -7.22
C GLY A 66 0.69 -1.10 -7.13
N THR A 67 1.67 -0.33 -6.65
CA THR A 67 3.04 -0.82 -6.42
C THR A 67 3.10 -1.96 -5.40
N ARG A 68 2.28 -1.91 -4.34
CA ARG A 68 2.23 -2.96 -3.30
C ARG A 68 1.62 -4.27 -3.80
N LEU A 69 0.58 -4.19 -4.62
CA LEU A 69 -0.02 -5.36 -5.26
C LEU A 69 1.02 -6.03 -6.17
N GLY A 70 1.68 -5.25 -7.04
CA GLY A 70 2.77 -5.76 -7.88
C GLY A 70 3.92 -6.37 -7.08
N ASN A 71 4.30 -5.79 -5.94
CA ASN A 71 5.35 -6.33 -5.07
C ASN A 71 4.93 -7.64 -4.37
N THR A 72 3.65 -7.79 -4.02
CA THR A 72 3.13 -9.04 -3.44
C THR A 72 3.17 -10.15 -4.49
N ASP A 73 2.65 -9.87 -5.68
CA ASP A 73 2.66 -10.78 -6.82
C ASP A 73 4.10 -11.20 -7.18
N THR A 74 5.04 -10.26 -7.12
CA THR A 74 6.47 -10.52 -7.38
C THR A 74 7.06 -11.53 -6.39
N VAL A 75 6.76 -11.40 -5.09
CA VAL A 75 7.29 -12.31 -4.06
C VAL A 75 6.65 -13.70 -4.16
N GLU A 76 5.37 -13.79 -4.52
CA GLU A 76 4.69 -15.06 -4.79
C GLU A 76 5.24 -15.73 -6.06
N GLN A 77 5.50 -14.96 -7.11
CA GLN A 77 6.16 -15.45 -8.32
C GLN A 77 7.56 -15.98 -8.01
N LEU A 78 8.34 -15.28 -7.19
CA LEU A 78 9.66 -15.76 -6.76
C LEU A 78 9.60 -17.07 -5.95
N LEU A 79 8.54 -17.28 -5.16
CA LEU A 79 8.30 -18.56 -4.49
C LEU A 79 8.03 -19.67 -5.50
N ALA A 80 7.20 -19.40 -6.51
CA ALA A 80 6.91 -20.36 -7.58
C ALA A 80 8.18 -20.69 -8.39
N ASP A 81 8.95 -19.67 -8.78
CA ASP A 81 10.20 -19.81 -9.52
C ASP A 81 11.24 -20.60 -8.72
N PHE A 82 11.36 -20.34 -7.41
CA PHE A 82 12.23 -21.11 -6.54
C PHE A 82 11.80 -22.57 -6.45
N LYS A 83 10.51 -22.85 -6.29
CA LYS A 83 10.01 -24.23 -6.24
C LYS A 83 10.28 -24.98 -7.54
N LYS A 84 10.10 -24.32 -8.68
CA LYS A 84 10.39 -24.87 -10.00
C LYS A 84 11.88 -25.15 -10.15
N PHE A 85 12.73 -24.16 -9.89
CA PHE A 85 14.19 -24.31 -9.88
C PHE A 85 14.64 -25.46 -8.97
N ALA A 86 14.09 -25.53 -7.76
CA ALA A 86 14.46 -26.56 -6.82
C ALA A 86 14.10 -27.96 -7.34
N LYS A 87 12.89 -28.12 -7.89
CA LYS A 87 12.40 -29.41 -8.39
C LYS A 87 13.13 -29.87 -9.65
N ASP A 88 13.28 -28.98 -10.62
CA ASP A 88 13.66 -29.34 -11.99
C ASP A 88 15.18 -29.30 -12.20
N GLU A 89 15.91 -28.50 -11.40
CA GLU A 89 17.35 -28.30 -11.54
C GLU A 89 18.09 -28.75 -10.28
N LEU A 90 17.89 -28.07 -9.15
CA LEU A 90 18.70 -28.26 -7.93
C LEU A 90 18.68 -29.70 -7.42
N LEU A 91 17.49 -30.27 -7.22
CA LEU A 91 17.34 -31.61 -6.65
C LEU A 91 17.88 -32.68 -7.61
N VAL A 92 17.66 -32.50 -8.90
CA VAL A 92 18.12 -33.42 -9.95
C VAL A 92 19.66 -33.44 -9.96
N ASP A 93 20.28 -32.27 -10.03
CA ASP A 93 21.73 -32.15 -10.14
C ASP A 93 22.44 -32.56 -8.84
N ALA A 94 21.96 -32.09 -7.68
CA ALA A 94 22.59 -32.43 -6.40
C ALA A 94 22.56 -33.93 -6.12
N GLU A 95 21.45 -34.61 -6.44
CA GLU A 95 21.37 -36.05 -6.24
C GLU A 95 22.13 -36.83 -7.29
N TYR A 96 22.10 -36.42 -8.56
CA TYR A 96 22.91 -37.07 -9.59
C TYR A 96 24.40 -36.97 -9.26
N GLN A 97 24.89 -35.78 -8.92
CA GLN A 97 26.29 -35.55 -8.62
C GLN A 97 26.71 -36.26 -7.33
N PHE A 98 25.99 -36.07 -6.22
CA PHE A 98 26.44 -36.51 -4.90
C PHE A 98 25.88 -37.86 -4.41
N LYS A 99 24.87 -38.44 -5.07
CA LYS A 99 24.46 -39.83 -4.79
C LYS A 99 25.02 -40.82 -5.80
N ARG A 100 25.19 -40.42 -7.07
CA ARG A 100 25.50 -41.36 -8.17
C ARG A 100 26.89 -41.16 -8.77
N LYS A 101 27.18 -39.97 -9.32
CA LYS A 101 28.39 -39.74 -10.12
C LYS A 101 29.67 -39.70 -9.26
N SER A 102 29.64 -38.93 -8.18
CA SER A 102 30.75 -38.80 -7.22
C SER A 102 30.17 -38.74 -5.81
N PRO A 103 29.90 -39.90 -5.19
CA PRO A 103 29.22 -39.98 -3.90
C PRO A 103 29.84 -39.06 -2.84
N ASN A 104 29.04 -38.14 -2.32
CA ASN A 104 29.42 -37.20 -1.26
C ASN A 104 28.21 -36.98 -0.34
N ALA A 105 28.07 -37.87 0.63
CA ALA A 105 26.94 -37.85 1.56
C ALA A 105 26.89 -36.56 2.40
N GLN A 106 28.04 -35.97 2.71
CA GLN A 106 28.12 -34.72 3.48
C GLN A 106 27.57 -33.54 2.66
N ALA A 107 28.04 -33.36 1.41
CA ALA A 107 27.55 -32.29 0.54
C ALA A 107 26.04 -32.40 0.29
N LEU A 108 25.55 -33.63 0.11
CA LEU A 108 24.13 -33.89 -0.06
C LEU A 108 23.32 -33.57 1.22
N ALA A 109 23.83 -33.92 2.40
CA ALA A 109 23.16 -33.62 3.67
C ALA A 109 23.14 -32.11 3.97
N GLU A 110 24.19 -31.38 3.59
CA GLU A 110 24.23 -29.92 3.69
C GLU A 110 23.19 -29.27 2.75
N LEU A 111 23.08 -29.75 1.50
CA LEU A 111 22.09 -29.27 0.54
C LEU A 111 20.66 -29.66 0.90
N LEU A 112 20.44 -30.88 1.39
CA LEU A 112 19.11 -31.45 1.64
C LEU A 112 18.94 -31.90 3.10
N PRO A 113 19.07 -31.01 4.09
CA PRO A 113 19.08 -31.39 5.51
C PRO A 113 17.75 -31.99 5.96
N LYS A 114 16.64 -31.56 5.35
CA LYS A 114 15.30 -32.12 5.57
C LYS A 114 14.76 -32.86 4.33
N GLY A 115 15.65 -33.24 3.43
CA GLY A 115 15.33 -33.92 2.18
C GLY A 115 14.57 -33.03 1.18
N ARG A 116 14.10 -33.66 0.09
CA ARG A 116 13.41 -32.99 -1.02
C ARG A 116 12.15 -32.23 -0.60
N LYS A 117 11.46 -32.74 0.42
CA LYS A 117 10.17 -32.20 0.87
C LYS A 117 10.28 -30.72 1.24
N GLU A 118 11.35 -30.34 1.93
CA GLU A 118 11.60 -28.97 2.39
C GLU A 118 11.53 -27.93 1.27
N TYR A 119 12.05 -28.28 0.09
CA TYR A 119 12.07 -27.43 -1.09
C TYR A 119 10.71 -27.41 -1.79
N SER A 120 10.10 -28.58 -1.98
CA SER A 120 8.77 -28.68 -2.60
C SER A 120 7.65 -28.02 -1.78
N SER A 121 7.80 -28.01 -0.45
CA SER A 121 6.85 -27.39 0.49
C SER A 121 7.30 -26.01 0.97
N ALA A 122 8.19 -25.34 0.23
CA ALA A 122 8.62 -24.00 0.57
C ALA A 122 7.41 -23.05 0.73
N THR A 123 7.49 -22.15 1.70
CA THR A 123 6.49 -21.10 1.94
C THR A 123 7.19 -19.74 1.93
N LEU A 124 6.45 -18.65 1.91
CA LEU A 124 7.02 -17.31 2.02
C LEU A 124 7.83 -17.10 3.31
N LEU A 125 7.53 -17.85 4.37
CA LEU A 125 8.26 -17.84 5.63
C LEU A 125 9.61 -18.55 5.51
N THR A 126 9.69 -19.67 4.79
CA THR A 126 10.91 -20.47 4.68
C THR A 126 11.79 -20.08 3.49
N LEU A 127 11.22 -19.41 2.49
CA LEU A 127 11.89 -18.99 1.25
C LEU A 127 13.20 -18.22 1.47
N PRO A 128 13.34 -17.24 2.40
CA PRO A 128 14.60 -16.52 2.59
C PRO A 128 15.75 -17.46 2.97
N THR A 129 15.51 -18.33 3.95
CA THR A 129 16.49 -19.30 4.45
C THR A 129 16.86 -20.31 3.36
N LEU A 130 15.88 -20.75 2.58
CA LEU A 130 16.12 -21.68 1.49
C LEU A 130 16.95 -21.03 0.37
N LEU A 131 16.61 -19.82 -0.07
CA LEU A 131 17.36 -19.11 -1.11
C LEU A 131 18.81 -18.83 -0.69
N GLU A 132 19.02 -18.37 0.54
CA GLU A 132 20.35 -18.08 1.06
C GLU A 132 21.22 -19.34 1.15
N ARG A 133 20.66 -20.41 1.72
CA ARG A 133 21.34 -21.71 1.80
C ARG A 133 21.65 -22.26 0.41
N THR A 134 20.70 -22.19 -0.51
CA THR A 134 20.86 -22.73 -1.87
C THR A 134 21.93 -21.95 -2.63
N ALA A 135 21.91 -20.62 -2.59
CA ALA A 135 22.93 -19.79 -3.23
C ALA A 135 24.33 -20.05 -2.64
N SER A 136 24.45 -20.15 -1.31
CA SER A 136 25.72 -20.42 -0.63
C SER A 136 26.27 -21.80 -0.98
N LEU A 137 25.44 -22.85 -0.91
CA LEU A 137 25.90 -24.22 -1.12
C LEU A 137 26.16 -24.56 -2.59
N THR A 138 25.36 -24.01 -3.51
CA THR A 138 25.63 -24.16 -4.96
C THR A 138 26.92 -23.45 -5.35
N GLN A 139 27.25 -22.33 -4.71
CA GLN A 139 28.55 -21.67 -4.87
C GLN A 139 29.69 -22.49 -4.26
N LYS A 140 29.53 -23.01 -3.04
CA LYS A 140 30.53 -23.88 -2.37
C LYS A 140 30.87 -25.11 -3.21
N TYR A 141 29.85 -25.75 -3.79
CA TYR A 141 30.01 -26.97 -4.58
C TYR A 141 29.95 -26.73 -6.10
N GLN A 142 30.22 -25.50 -6.54
CA GLN A 142 30.11 -25.08 -7.94
C GLN A 142 30.94 -25.97 -8.89
N ALA A 143 32.11 -26.45 -8.45
CA ALA A 143 32.94 -27.34 -9.26
C ALA A 143 32.24 -28.66 -9.62
N ALA A 144 31.37 -29.17 -8.74
CA ALA A 144 30.62 -30.40 -8.97
C ALA A 144 29.24 -30.15 -9.60
N LEU A 145 28.55 -29.08 -9.18
CA LEU A 145 27.19 -28.75 -9.62
C LEU A 145 27.13 -27.91 -10.89
N GLY A 146 28.24 -27.27 -11.26
CA GLY A 146 28.33 -26.38 -12.40
C GLY A 146 27.99 -24.92 -12.05
N LYS A 147 28.61 -24.02 -12.82
CA LYS A 147 28.37 -22.57 -12.74
C LYS A 147 26.91 -22.17 -13.01
N PRO A 148 26.18 -22.75 -13.99
CA PRO A 148 24.81 -22.33 -14.28
C PRO A 148 23.87 -22.47 -13.08
N LEU A 149 23.99 -23.55 -12.31
CA LEU A 149 23.15 -23.80 -11.14
C LEU A 149 23.43 -22.78 -10.02
N ALA A 150 24.70 -22.47 -9.78
CA ALA A 150 25.12 -21.46 -8.80
C ALA A 150 24.63 -20.05 -9.19
N ASP A 151 24.77 -19.69 -10.47
CA ASP A 151 24.30 -18.40 -10.98
C ASP A 151 22.77 -18.27 -10.85
N ARG A 152 22.03 -19.34 -11.14
CA ARG A 152 20.56 -19.34 -11.03
C ARG A 152 20.11 -19.19 -9.57
N ALA A 153 20.75 -19.90 -8.64
CA ALA A 153 20.46 -19.78 -7.21
C ALA A 153 20.78 -18.37 -6.68
N ALA A 154 21.92 -17.78 -7.10
CA ALA A 154 22.30 -16.43 -6.75
C ALA A 154 21.32 -15.38 -7.30
N GLN A 155 20.87 -15.53 -8.55
CA GLN A 155 19.87 -14.65 -9.17
C GLN A 155 18.56 -14.63 -8.38
N LEU A 156 18.03 -15.81 -8.01
CA LEU A 156 16.78 -15.90 -7.24
C LEU A 156 16.93 -15.27 -5.84
N ASN A 157 18.07 -15.46 -5.17
CA ASN A 157 18.35 -14.84 -3.87
C ASN A 157 18.43 -13.31 -3.96
N THR A 158 19.12 -12.80 -4.98
CA THR A 158 19.23 -11.35 -5.24
C THR A 158 17.86 -10.74 -5.56
N ALA A 159 17.08 -11.37 -6.43
CA ALA A 159 15.73 -10.92 -6.78
C ALA A 159 14.81 -10.87 -5.54
N PHE A 160 14.89 -11.88 -4.67
CA PHE A 160 14.15 -11.90 -3.42
C PHE A 160 14.57 -10.78 -2.46
N LYS A 161 15.87 -10.52 -2.30
CA LYS A 161 16.37 -9.42 -1.46
C LYS A 161 15.92 -8.06 -1.97
N ALA A 162 15.95 -7.84 -3.29
CA ALA A 162 15.45 -6.61 -3.91
C ALA A 162 13.94 -6.40 -3.67
N ALA A 163 13.14 -7.45 -3.84
CA ALA A 163 11.70 -7.40 -3.57
C ALA A 163 11.39 -7.11 -2.09
N ARG A 164 12.17 -7.69 -1.16
CA ARG A 164 12.02 -7.45 0.29
C ARG A 164 12.46 -6.04 0.73
N GLY A 165 13.50 -5.47 0.13
CA GLY A 165 13.91 -4.08 0.38
C GLY A 165 12.77 -3.09 0.08
N THR A 166 12.17 -3.25 -1.10
CA THR A 166 11.02 -2.45 -1.55
C THR A 166 9.80 -2.58 -0.63
N GLN A 167 9.53 -3.78 -0.09
CA GLN A 167 8.45 -4.00 0.89
C GLN A 167 8.70 -3.29 2.24
N GLY A 168 9.96 -3.19 2.68
CA GLY A 168 10.33 -2.48 3.92
C GLY A 168 10.05 -0.98 3.83
N GLU A 169 10.48 -0.36 2.74
CA GLU A 169 10.23 1.06 2.43
C GLU A 169 8.72 1.34 2.30
N SER A 170 8.00 0.45 1.61
CA SER A 170 6.54 0.56 1.46
C SER A 170 5.81 0.61 2.80
N LYS A 171 6.25 -0.14 3.82
CA LYS A 171 5.64 -0.12 5.16
C LYS A 171 5.89 1.19 5.92
N GLY A 172 7.08 1.78 5.78
CA GLY A 172 7.40 3.10 6.33
C GLY A 172 6.48 4.17 5.75
N LEU A 173 6.34 4.17 4.42
CA LEU A 173 5.46 5.11 3.70
C LEU A 173 3.99 5.02 4.16
N VAL A 174 3.44 3.82 4.42
CA VAL A 174 2.07 3.64 4.94
C VAL A 174 1.84 4.41 6.25
N GLN A 175 2.79 4.32 7.17
CA GLN A 175 2.64 4.92 8.50
C GLN A 175 2.65 6.44 8.42
N ASP A 176 3.48 6.99 7.55
CA ASP A 176 3.56 8.43 7.32
C ASP A 176 2.34 8.96 6.56
N ASP A 177 1.89 8.24 5.53
CA ASP A 177 0.68 8.56 4.76
C ASP A 177 -0.57 8.57 5.65
N SER A 178 -0.71 7.60 6.55
CA SER A 178 -1.86 7.53 7.49
C SER A 178 -1.88 8.71 8.46
N LYS A 179 -0.71 9.12 8.98
CA LYS A 179 -0.61 10.31 9.84
C LYS A 179 -0.91 11.59 9.05
N GLN A 180 -0.39 11.69 7.83
CA GLN A 180 -0.60 12.83 6.94
C GLN A 180 -2.07 12.95 6.53
N GLU A 181 -2.73 11.84 6.19
CA GLU A 181 -4.15 11.80 5.87
C GLU A 181 -5.00 12.32 7.03
N LYS A 182 -4.75 11.82 8.24
CA LYS A 182 -5.47 12.27 9.45
C LYS A 182 -5.28 13.77 9.69
N LYS A 183 -4.08 14.29 9.46
CA LYS A 183 -3.76 15.72 9.60
C LYS A 183 -4.51 16.55 8.57
N LEU A 184 -4.44 16.18 7.28
CA LEU A 184 -5.10 16.90 6.19
C LEU A 184 -6.62 16.84 6.33
N ARG A 185 -7.18 15.66 6.61
CA ARG A 185 -8.62 15.49 6.84
C ARG A 185 -9.13 16.34 7.99
N LYS A 186 -8.39 16.43 9.10
CA LYS A 186 -8.76 17.28 10.23
C LYS A 186 -8.71 18.77 9.87
N ALA A 187 -7.71 19.20 9.09
CA ALA A 187 -7.61 20.59 8.63
C ALA A 187 -8.77 20.94 7.67
N ALA A 188 -9.03 20.08 6.69
CA ALA A 188 -10.12 20.24 5.74
C ALA A 188 -11.50 20.24 6.42
N ALA A 189 -11.75 19.29 7.34
CA ALA A 189 -13.00 19.24 8.10
C ALA A 189 -13.18 20.50 8.97
N ARG A 190 -12.10 21.05 9.53
CA ARG A 190 -12.16 22.33 10.25
C ARG A 190 -12.57 23.45 9.30
N GLN A 191 -11.96 23.51 8.11
CA GLN A 191 -12.28 24.55 7.14
C GLN A 191 -13.72 24.46 6.64
N LEU A 192 -14.21 23.25 6.36
CA LEU A 192 -15.62 23.01 6.04
C LEU A 192 -16.56 23.51 7.14
N LYS A 193 -16.20 23.30 8.41
CA LYS A 193 -16.99 23.81 9.54
C LYS A 193 -16.96 25.34 9.61
N LEU A 194 -15.81 25.97 9.42
CA LEU A 194 -15.72 27.43 9.40
C LEU A 194 -16.55 28.00 8.24
N GLY A 195 -16.48 27.39 7.06
CA GLY A 195 -17.30 27.75 5.91
C GLY A 195 -18.79 27.60 6.18
N LEU A 196 -19.22 26.50 6.81
CA LEU A 196 -20.61 26.30 7.22
C LEU A 196 -21.09 27.42 8.16
N LEU A 197 -20.27 27.80 9.15
CA LEU A 197 -20.62 28.86 10.10
C LEU A 197 -20.72 30.23 9.42
N GLU A 198 -19.79 30.55 8.51
CA GLU A 198 -19.86 31.78 7.72
C GLU A 198 -21.06 31.80 6.77
N GLN A 199 -21.42 30.66 6.17
CA GLN A 199 -22.62 30.54 5.33
C GLN A 199 -23.90 30.71 6.15
N LEU A 200 -23.99 30.09 7.33
CA LEU A 200 -25.13 30.28 8.25
C LEU A 200 -25.24 31.73 8.72
N ARG A 201 -24.11 32.42 8.90
CA ARG A 201 -24.09 33.85 9.22
C ARG A 201 -24.54 34.70 8.04
N LEU A 202 -24.06 34.40 6.84
CA LEU A 202 -24.37 35.15 5.61
C LEU A 202 -25.85 35.00 5.21
N HIS A 203 -26.42 33.83 5.46
CA HIS A 203 -27.79 33.45 5.10
C HIS A 203 -28.66 33.25 6.35
N ILE A 204 -28.51 34.13 7.34
CA ILE A 204 -29.19 33.98 8.64
C ILE A 204 -30.72 33.95 8.50
N ASP A 205 -31.26 34.66 7.50
CA ASP A 205 -32.68 34.73 7.18
C ASP A 205 -33.08 33.76 6.04
N GLU A 206 -32.11 33.06 5.42
CA GLU A 206 -32.28 32.20 4.24
C GLU A 206 -31.60 30.81 4.44
N PRO A 207 -31.97 30.02 5.45
CA PRO A 207 -31.28 28.76 5.78
C PRO A 207 -31.30 27.72 4.65
N GLU A 208 -32.29 27.80 3.76
CA GLU A 208 -32.44 26.96 2.56
C GLU A 208 -31.28 27.20 1.57
N ALA A 209 -30.76 28.43 1.49
CA ALA A 209 -29.60 28.76 0.66
C ALA A 209 -28.34 28.04 1.12
N VAL A 210 -28.18 27.83 2.44
CA VAL A 210 -27.07 27.04 2.99
C VAL A 210 -27.23 25.56 2.63
N GLN A 211 -28.45 25.02 2.71
CA GLN A 211 -28.72 23.63 2.33
C GLN A 211 -28.38 23.37 0.86
N ALA A 212 -28.69 24.31 -0.04
CA ALA A 212 -28.38 24.20 -1.46
C ALA A 212 -26.87 24.16 -1.79
N LEU A 213 -26.01 24.58 -0.86
CA LEU A 213 -24.54 24.52 -1.00
C LEU A 213 -23.96 23.17 -0.60
N TYR A 214 -24.77 22.28 -0.04
CA TYR A 214 -24.36 20.94 0.32
C TYR A 214 -25.25 19.88 -0.35
N ASP A 215 -24.70 18.67 -0.49
CA ASP A 215 -25.51 17.55 -0.94
C ASP A 215 -26.48 17.11 0.16
N ALA A 216 -27.74 16.89 -0.18
CA ALA A 216 -28.77 16.43 0.73
C ALA A 216 -28.39 15.09 1.41
N LYS A 217 -27.59 14.24 0.74
CA LYS A 217 -27.10 12.98 1.33
C LYS A 217 -26.24 13.17 2.58
N TRP A 218 -25.69 14.36 2.80
CA TRP A 218 -24.87 14.69 3.97
C TRP A 218 -25.67 15.25 5.16
N PHE A 219 -26.93 15.66 4.91
CA PHE A 219 -27.82 16.28 5.91
C PHE A 219 -29.06 15.43 6.20
N GLY A 220 -29.28 14.36 5.43
CA GLY A 220 -30.32 13.37 5.67
C GLY A 220 -30.00 12.52 6.90
N GLY A 221 -30.60 12.87 8.04
CA GLY A 221 -30.79 11.93 9.13
C GLY A 221 -31.69 10.78 8.66
N LYS A 222 -31.30 9.55 9.01
CA LYS A 222 -32.32 8.57 9.38
C LYS A 222 -32.94 9.01 10.71
#